data_AF-A0A925LFN8-F1
#
_entry.id   AF-A0A925LFN8-F1
#
_cell.length_a   1.000
_cell.length_b   1.000
_cell.length_c   1.000
_cell.angle_alpha   90.00
_cell.angle_beta   90.00
_cell.angle_gamma   90.00
#
_symmetry.space_group_name_H-M   'P 1'
#
loop_
_entity.id
_entity.type
_entity.pdbx_description
1 polymer ?
#
loop_
_entity_poly.entity_id
_entity_poly.type
_entity_poly.pdbx_seq_one_letter_code
_entity_poly.pdbx_strand_id
1 'polypeptide(L)'
;MTIITHELKMNLKSFLIWTMSIALMAFTFMLMYPLLKDSLKDMGDQLMSMEGLSAAFGMDKLSIYTPMGYYGTQVGYILALGGALFAALLGTGMLS
;
A
#
# COMPACT_ATOMS: atom_id res chain seq x y z
N MET A 1 0.07 -35.88 -0.08
CA MET A 1 0.11 -34.42 0.22
C MET A 1 1.13 -34.12 1.34
N THR A 2 2.33 -34.68 1.27
CA THR A 2 3.37 -34.54 2.31
C THR A 2 4.48 -33.57 1.90
N ILE A 3 4.75 -33.48 0.58
CA ILE A 3 5.77 -32.58 0.03
C ILE A 3 5.33 -31.11 0.15
N ILE A 4 4.11 -30.78 -0.30
CA ILE A 4 3.56 -29.40 -0.23
C ILE A 4 3.50 -28.91 1.22
N THR A 5 3.10 -29.76 2.16
CA THR A 5 3.00 -29.38 3.58
C THR A 5 4.38 -29.22 4.24
N HIS A 6 5.39 -29.97 3.79
CA HIS A 6 6.77 -29.80 4.23
C HIS A 6 7.35 -28.47 3.73
N GLU A 7 7.22 -28.17 2.43
CA GLU A 7 7.76 -26.92 1.86
C GLU A 7 7.07 -25.68 2.42
N LEU A 8 5.76 -25.74 2.66
CA LEU A 8 5.04 -24.64 3.29
C LEU A 8 5.54 -24.38 4.71
N LYS A 9 5.83 -25.45 5.48
CA LYS A 9 6.41 -25.32 6.84
C LYS A 9 7.83 -24.77 6.84
N MET A 10 8.63 -25.12 5.83
CA MET A 10 10.00 -24.61 5.70
C MET A 10 10.02 -23.12 5.37
N ASN A 11 9.14 -22.68 4.46
CA ASN A 11 9.01 -21.29 4.05
C ASN A 11 8.13 -20.44 5.00
N LEU A 12 7.46 -21.05 5.98
CA LEU A 12 6.55 -20.35 6.91
C LEU A 12 7.25 -19.25 7.71
N LYS A 13 8.50 -19.48 8.13
CA LYS A 13 9.28 -18.46 8.85
C LYS A 13 9.54 -17.23 7.97
N SER A 14 9.93 -17.46 6.71
CA SER A 14 10.15 -16.38 5.73
C SER A 14 8.85 -15.62 5.46
N PHE A 15 7.74 -16.35 5.29
CA PHE A 15 6.42 -15.76 5.12
C PHE A 15 5.96 -14.92 6.32
N LEU A 16 6.19 -15.38 7.56
CA LEU A 16 5.83 -14.63 8.77
C LEU A 16 6.66 -13.34 8.92
N ILE A 17 7.97 -13.42 8.67
CA ILE A 17 8.84 -12.23 8.72
C ILE A 17 8.40 -11.22 7.66
N TRP A 18 8.08 -11.70 6.45
CA TRP A 18 7.65 -10.86 5.35
C TRP A 18 6.29 -10.19 5.60
N THR A 19 5.29 -10.96 6.05
CA THR A 19 3.97 -10.40 6.40
C THR A 19 4.06 -9.37 7.52
N MET A 20 4.88 -9.63 8.54
CA MET A 20 5.14 -8.66 9.63
C MET A 20 5.78 -7.37 9.10
N SER A 21 6.73 -7.48 8.17
CA SER A 21 7.41 -6.32 7.57
C SER A 21 6.44 -5.45 6.78
N ILE A 22 5.58 -6.06 5.95
CA ILE A 22 4.55 -5.33 5.20
C ILE A 22 3.50 -4.72 6.12
N ALA A 23 3.05 -5.45 7.14
CA ALA A 23 2.09 -4.94 8.10
C ALA A 23 2.62 -3.71 8.85
N LEU A 24 3.89 -3.74 9.27
CA LEU A 24 4.55 -2.62 9.94
C LEU A 24 4.70 -1.41 9.00
N MET A 25 5.05 -1.65 7.74
CA MET A 25 5.11 -0.59 6.73
C MET A 25 3.74 0.04 6.50
N ALA A 26 2.71 -0.76 6.25
CA ALA A 26 1.34 -0.28 6.08
C ALA A 26 0.83 0.49 7.31
N PHE A 27 1.17 0.04 8.52
CA PHE A 27 0.84 0.74 9.77
C PHE A 27 1.52 2.11 9.87
N THR A 28 2.80 2.20 9.47
CA THR A 28 3.52 3.48 9.43
C THR A 28 2.88 4.46 8.45
N PHE A 29 2.49 4.00 7.26
CA PHE A 29 1.75 4.81 6.30
C PHE A 29 0.37 5.24 6.83
N MET A 30 -0.27 4.39 7.64
CA MET A 30 -1.53 4.73 8.31
C MET A 30 -1.34 5.88 9.31
N LEU A 31 -0.27 5.83 10.12
CA LEU A 31 0.09 6.88 11.07
C LEU A 31 0.53 8.20 10.39
N MET A 32 1.00 8.13 9.15
CA MET A 32 1.45 9.31 8.40
C MET A 32 0.30 10.13 7.80
N TYR A 33 -0.90 9.55 7.68
CA TYR A 33 -2.09 10.23 7.15
C TYR A 33 -2.43 11.56 7.86
N PRO A 34 -2.52 11.66 9.20
CA PRO A 34 -2.78 12.93 9.87
C PRO A 34 -1.70 13.98 9.60
N LEU A 35 -0.44 13.57 9.42
CA LEU A 35 0.68 14.46 9.13
C LEU A 35 0.60 15.03 7.71
N LEU A 36 0.11 14.23 6.77
CA LEU A 36 -0.05 14.60 5.35
C LEU A 36 -1.36 15.33 5.08
N LYS A 37 -2.39 15.12 5.90
CA LYS A 37 -3.73 15.70 5.69
C LYS A 37 -3.68 17.22 5.60
N ASP A 38 -2.90 17.88 6.44
CA ASP A 38 -2.79 19.34 6.44
C ASP A 38 -2.06 19.85 5.19
N SER A 39 -0.95 19.23 4.79
CA SER A 39 -0.25 19.55 3.55
C SER A 39 -1.10 19.27 2.29
N LEU A 40 -1.89 18.19 2.31
CA LEU A 40 -2.82 17.86 1.22
C LEU A 40 -3.97 18.89 1.16
N LYS A 41 -4.48 19.32 2.30
CA LYS A 41 -5.52 20.36 2.37
C LYS A 41 -5.00 21.69 1.83
N ASP A 42 -3.79 22.10 2.21
CA ASP A 42 -3.18 23.35 1.72
C ASP A 42 -2.93 23.32 0.20
N MET A 43 -2.47 22.18 -0.33
CA MET A 43 -2.36 21.99 -1.79
C MET A 43 -3.72 22.00 -2.49
N GLY A 44 -4.75 21.40 -1.88
CA GLY A 44 -6.13 21.41 -2.37
C GLY A 44 -6.71 22.81 -2.43
N ASP A 45 -6.52 23.61 -1.38
CA ASP A 45 -7.01 24.99 -1.30
C ASP A 45 -6.29 25.89 -2.34
N GLN A 46 -5.00 25.64 -2.61
CA GLN A 46 -4.28 26.29 -3.72
C GLN A 46 -4.77 25.84 -5.12
N LEU A 47 -5.06 24.55 -5.32
CA LEU A 47 -5.60 24.02 -6.58
C LEU A 47 -7.04 24.48 -6.85
N MET A 48 -7.85 24.66 -5.80
CA MET A 48 -9.20 25.20 -5.88
C MET A 48 -9.22 26.71 -6.18
N SER A 49 -8.16 27.44 -5.84
CA SER A 49 -8.02 28.86 -6.19
C SER A 49 -7.84 29.12 -7.70
N MET A 50 -7.60 28.06 -8.49
CA MET A 50 -7.66 28.10 -9.95
C MET A 50 -9.06 27.64 -10.40
N GLU A 51 -10.01 28.59 -10.49
CA GLU A 51 -11.39 28.36 -10.95
C GLU A 51 -11.41 27.59 -12.28
N GLY A 52 -11.65 26.27 -12.22
CA GLY A 52 -11.76 25.41 -13.40
C GLY A 52 -11.17 24.01 -13.21
N LEU A 53 -10.17 23.86 -12.33
CA LEU A 53 -9.49 22.57 -12.17
C LEU A 53 -10.28 21.58 -11.28
N SER A 54 -11.02 22.09 -10.29
CA SER A 54 -11.84 21.28 -9.36
C SER A 54 -12.94 20.47 -10.08
N ALA A 55 -13.60 21.08 -11.07
CA ALA A 55 -14.64 20.42 -11.85
C ALA A 55 -14.07 19.46 -12.91
N ALA A 56 -12.93 19.78 -13.50
CA ALA A 56 -12.31 18.98 -14.55
C ALA A 56 -11.64 17.69 -14.04
N PHE A 57 -11.16 17.68 -12.79
CA PHE A 57 -10.48 16.51 -12.19
C PHE A 57 -11.38 15.59 -11.36
N GLY A 58 -12.68 15.88 -11.23
CA GLY A 58 -13.59 15.03 -10.47
C GLY A 58 -13.22 14.90 -8.99
N MET A 59 -12.77 16.01 -8.39
CA MET A 59 -12.34 16.10 -6.98
C MET A 59 -13.43 15.78 -5.95
N ASP A 60 -14.68 15.59 -6.40
CA ASP A 60 -15.81 15.14 -5.61
C ASP A 60 -15.85 13.61 -5.42
N LYS A 61 -15.11 12.83 -6.23
CA LYS A 61 -15.20 11.35 -6.24
C LYS A 61 -13.89 10.60 -6.03
N LEU A 62 -12.73 11.20 -6.33
CA LEU A 62 -11.42 10.56 -6.17
C LEU A 62 -10.52 11.36 -5.22
N SER A 63 -11.01 11.52 -4.00
CA SER A 63 -10.34 12.27 -2.98
C SER A 63 -9.26 11.39 -2.31
N ILE A 64 -8.00 11.61 -2.67
CA ILE A 64 -6.81 11.21 -1.87
C ILE A 64 -6.89 11.87 -0.47
N TYR A 65 -7.73 12.88 -0.31
CA TYR A 65 -8.03 13.57 0.94
C TYR A 65 -8.91 12.76 1.90
N THR A 66 -9.65 11.76 1.43
CA THR A 66 -10.52 10.92 2.28
C THR A 66 -9.67 9.80 2.90
N PRO A 67 -9.77 9.54 4.22
CA PRO A 67 -8.94 8.53 4.88
C PRO A 67 -9.03 7.16 4.21
N MET A 68 -10.24 6.79 3.77
CA MET A 68 -10.52 5.53 3.09
C MET A 68 -9.87 5.43 1.70
N GLY A 69 -9.77 6.55 0.97
CA GLY A 69 -9.09 6.63 -0.32
C GLY A 69 -7.58 6.58 -0.16
N TYR A 70 -7.02 7.34 0.78
CA TYR A 70 -5.59 7.30 1.09
C TYR A 70 -5.15 5.89 1.53
N TYR A 71 -5.85 5.28 2.47
CA TYR A 71 -5.54 3.91 2.92
C TYR A 71 -5.75 2.88 1.81
N GLY A 72 -6.85 2.96 1.05
CA GLY A 72 -7.11 2.03 -0.04
C GLY A 72 -6.02 2.05 -1.11
N THR A 73 -5.53 3.24 -1.48
CA THR A 73 -4.53 3.38 -2.54
C THR A 73 -3.12 3.06 -2.03
N GLN A 74 -2.71 3.61 -0.88
CA GLN A 74 -1.35 3.40 -0.35
C GLN A 74 -1.13 1.97 0.13
N VAL A 75 -2.09 1.39 0.86
CA VAL A 75 -2.00 -0.02 1.28
C VAL A 75 -2.09 -0.95 0.07
N GLY A 76 -2.89 -0.60 -0.94
CA GLY A 76 -2.96 -1.32 -2.21
C GLY A 76 -1.61 -1.39 -2.94
N TYR A 77 -0.91 -0.27 -3.08
CA TYR A 77 0.41 -0.24 -3.69
C TYR A 77 1.45 -1.04 -2.89
N ILE A 78 1.46 -0.90 -1.56
CA ILE A 78 2.38 -1.63 -0.68
C ILE A 78 2.16 -3.14 -0.80
N LEU A 79 0.90 -3.60 -0.81
CA LEU A 79 0.57 -5.02 -0.97
C LEU A 79 0.89 -5.54 -2.36
N ALA A 80 0.60 -4.77 -3.42
CA ALA A 80 0.86 -5.18 -4.79
C ALA A 80 2.37 -5.31 -5.07
N LEU A 81 3.16 -4.28 -4.74
CA LEU A 81 4.61 -4.29 -4.94
C LEU A 81 5.30 -5.29 -4.01
N GLY A 82 4.94 -5.27 -2.73
CA GLY A 82 5.48 -6.22 -1.76
C GLY A 82 5.20 -7.65 -2.18
N GLY A 83 3.94 -7.96 -2.54
CA GLY A 83 3.50 -9.29 -2.93
C GLY A 83 4.19 -9.81 -4.18
N ALA A 84 4.36 -8.96 -5.20
CA ALA A 84 5.08 -9.30 -6.42
C ALA A 84 6.55 -9.65 -6.13
N LEU A 85 7.23 -8.88 -5.28
CA LEU A 85 8.62 -9.14 -4.91
C LEU A 85 8.77 -10.45 -4.13
N PHE A 86 7.85 -10.75 -3.21
CA PHE A 86 7.87 -11.99 -2.45
C PHE A 86 7.58 -13.22 -3.32
N ALA A 87 6.63 -13.10 -4.25
CA ALA A 87 6.36 -14.14 -5.23
C ALA A 87 7.59 -14.41 -6.12
N ALA A 88 8.30 -13.36 -6.55
CA ALA A 88 9.54 -13.50 -7.31
C ALA A 88 10.65 -14.20 -6.50
N LEU A 89 10.85 -13.81 -5.23
CA LEU A 89 11.82 -14.45 -4.32
C LEU A 89 11.50 -15.93 -4.06
N LEU A 90 10.24 -16.27 -3.85
CA LEU A 90 9.83 -17.67 -3.73
C LEU A 90 10.07 -18.44 -5.04
N GLY A 91 9.76 -17.82 -6.18
CA GLY A 91 9.98 -18.40 -7.51
C GLY A 91 11.44 -18.71 -7.80
N THR A 92 12.36 -17.79 -7.50
CA THR A 92 13.81 -18.00 -7.68
C THR A 92 14.37 -19.00 -6.67
N GLY A 93 13.88 -18.98 -5.43
CA GLY A 93 14.28 -19.92 -4.40
C GLY A 93 13.88 -21.37 -4.67
N MET A 94 12.84 -21.61 -5.47
CA MET A 94 12.48 -22.96 -5.93
C MET A 94 13.38 -23.47 -7.06
N LEU A 95 14.12 -22.59 -7.74
CA LEU A 95 14.97 -22.93 -8.88
C LEU A 95 16.42 -23.24 -8.49
N SER A 96 16.84 -22.85 -7.27
CA SER A 96 18.14 -23.20 -6.66
C SER A 96 18.02 -24.44 -5.78
#